data_AF-A0A6N4ST93-F1
#
_entry.id   AF-A0A6N4ST93-F1
#
_cell.length_a   1.000
_cell.length_b   1.000
_cell.length_c   1.000
_cell.angle_alpha   90.00
_cell.angle_beta   90.00
_cell.angle_gamma   90.00
#
_symmetry.space_group_name_H-M   'P 1'
#
loop_
_entity.id
_entity.type
_entity.pdbx_description
1 polymer ?
#
loop_
_entity_poly.entity_id
_entity_poly.type
_entity_poly.pdbx_seq_one_letter_code
_entity_poly.pdbx_strand_id
1 'polypeptide(L)'
;MELVLQILLGVVSLICIGVGLSQTIKGARHFLPEAVPPQAKLDNTFRFLSSMFLSFGFLLIWIIFHIQEVTDQLYFVGIIISSAGLGRLYSRSNVGSAGAYQDCIMLLEIALGICVMLLQYFR
;
A
#
# COMPACT_ATOMS: atom_id res chain seq x y z
N MET A 1 19.11 13.45 2.05
CA MET A 1 17.70 13.02 2.17
C MET A 1 17.24 12.17 1.00
N GLU A 2 17.67 12.48 -0.23
CA GLU A 2 17.30 11.74 -1.45
C GLU A 2 17.52 10.23 -1.35
N LEU A 3 18.72 9.77 -0.99
CA LEU A 3 19.01 8.33 -0.87
C LEU A 3 18.09 7.62 0.14
N VAL A 4 17.77 8.27 1.26
CA VAL A 4 16.86 7.70 2.29
C VAL A 4 15.46 7.56 1.71
N LEU A 5 15.00 8.56 0.95
CA LEU A 5 13.70 8.51 0.28
C LEU A 5 13.68 7.41 -0.78
N GLN A 6 14.73 7.27 -1.59
CA GLN A 6 14.84 6.21 -2.60
C GLN A 6 14.81 4.82 -1.97
N ILE A 7 15.54 4.60 -0.88
CA ILE A 7 15.53 3.33 -0.14
C ILE A 7 14.12 3.05 0.39
N LEU A 8 13.49 4.03 1.04
CA LEU A 8 12.16 3.87 1.61
C LEU A 8 11.12 3.57 0.53
N LEU A 9 11.09 4.35 -0.55
CA LEU A 9 10.20 4.11 -1.69
C LEU A 9 10.50 2.77 -2.37
N GLY A 10 11.76 2.34 -2.41
CA GLY A 10 12.17 1.05 -2.94
C GLY A 10 11.59 -0.11 -2.13
N VAL A 11 11.67 -0.03 -0.80
CA VAL A 11 11.05 -1.01 0.10
C VAL A 11 9.53 -1.03 -0.08
N VAL A 12 8.88 0.14 -0.11
CA VAL A 12 7.43 0.24 -0.33
C VAL A 12 7.04 -0.36 -1.68
N SER A 13 7.80 -0.08 -2.74
CA SER A 13 7.56 -0.64 -4.06
C SER A 13 7.61 -2.18 -4.06
N LEU A 14 8.64 -2.77 -3.44
CA LEU A 14 8.78 -4.22 -3.35
C LEU A 14 7.61 -4.86 -2.59
N ILE A 15 7.15 -4.21 -1.52
CA ILE A 15 5.94 -4.61 -0.78
C ILE A 15 4.72 -4.53 -1.70
N CYS A 16 4.54 -3.43 -2.43
CA CYS A 16 3.44 -3.23 -3.36
C CYS A 16 3.39 -4.31 -4.44
N ILE A 17 4.53 -4.65 -5.04
CA ILE A 17 4.63 -5.69 -6.06
C ILE A 17 4.35 -7.07 -5.47
N GLY A 18 4.99 -7.43 -4.35
CA GLY A 18 4.81 -8.74 -3.73
C GLY A 18 3.38 -8.98 -3.25
N VAL A 19 2.81 -8.01 -2.56
CA VAL A 19 1.42 -8.06 -2.08
C VAL A 19 0.45 -8.02 -3.26
N GLY A 20 0.61 -7.09 -4.19
CA GLY A 20 -0.27 -6.96 -5.35
C GLY A 20 -0.29 -8.21 -6.23
N LEU A 21 0.87 -8.81 -6.49
CA LEU A 21 0.98 -10.05 -7.24
C LEU A 21 0.34 -11.23 -6.49
N SER A 22 0.69 -11.40 -5.21
CA SER A 22 0.16 -12.52 -4.42
C SER A 22 -1.36 -12.46 -4.24
N GLN A 23 -1.93 -11.28 -3.99
CA GLN A 23 -3.37 -11.10 -3.86
C GLN A 23 -4.10 -11.22 -5.20
N THR A 24 -3.50 -10.76 -6.30
CA THR A 24 -4.07 -10.94 -7.64
C THR A 24 -4.16 -12.41 -8.03
N ILE A 25 -3.15 -13.22 -7.69
CA ILE A 25 -3.15 -14.66 -7.99
C ILE A 25 -4.12 -15.41 -7.07
N LYS A 26 -4.01 -15.21 -5.75
CA LYS A 26 -4.79 -15.95 -4.74
C LYS A 26 -6.26 -15.53 -4.67
N GLY A 27 -6.57 -14.27 -5.01
CA GLY A 27 -7.91 -13.70 -4.91
C GLY A 27 -8.42 -13.61 -3.46
N ALA A 28 -9.72 -13.39 -3.33
CA ALA A 28 -10.41 -13.24 -2.04
C ALA A 28 -10.44 -14.54 -1.24
N ARG A 29 -10.30 -15.71 -1.89
CA ARG A 29 -10.31 -17.03 -1.25
C ARG A 29 -9.33 -17.13 -0.08
N HIS A 30 -8.16 -16.49 -0.18
CA HIS A 30 -7.13 -16.53 0.85
C HIS A 30 -7.55 -15.89 2.18
N PHE A 31 -8.56 -15.02 2.16
CA PHE A 31 -9.05 -14.28 3.33
C PHE A 31 -10.36 -14.85 3.88
N LEU A 32 -10.87 -15.93 3.28
CA LEU A 32 -12.13 -16.56 3.67
C LEU A 32 -11.86 -17.88 4.40
N PRO A 33 -12.73 -18.27 5.35
CA PRO A 33 -12.71 -19.62 5.91
C PRO A 33 -12.81 -20.68 4.80
N GLU A 34 -12.17 -21.84 4.97
CA GLU A 34 -12.12 -22.88 3.93
C GLU A 34 -13.51 -23.33 3.46
N ALA A 35 -14.48 -23.38 4.38
CA ALA A 35 -15.86 -23.76 4.08
C ALA A 35 -16.65 -22.70 3.28
N VAL A 36 -16.15 -21.46 3.17
CA VAL A 36 -16.87 -20.35 2.56
C VAL A 36 -16.32 -20.05 1.15
N PRO A 37 -17.08 -20.29 0.07
CA PRO A 37 -16.63 -19.97 -1.27
C PRO A 37 -16.55 -18.44 -1.48
N PRO A 38 -15.58 -17.94 -2.25
CA PRO A 38 -15.49 -16.52 -2.57
C PRO A 38 -16.66 -16.09 -3.44
N GLN A 39 -17.34 -15.02 -3.03
CA GLN A 39 -18.36 -14.40 -3.87
C GLN A 39 -17.69 -13.80 -5.11
N ALA A 40 -18.19 -14.13 -6.30
CA ALA A 40 -17.58 -13.72 -7.57
C ALA A 40 -17.39 -12.21 -7.70
N LYS A 41 -18.35 -11.41 -7.22
CA LYS A 41 -18.26 -9.94 -7.23
C LYS A 41 -17.14 -9.44 -6.32
N LEU A 42 -17.01 -10.01 -5.12
CA LEU A 42 -15.96 -9.65 -4.17
C LEU A 42 -14.59 -10.06 -4.70
N ASP A 43 -14.43 -11.28 -5.23
CA ASP A 43 -13.17 -11.76 -5.79
C ASP A 43 -12.70 -10.89 -6.97
N ASN A 44 -13.63 -10.55 -7.86
CA ASN A 44 -13.34 -9.67 -9.00
C ASN A 44 -12.86 -8.28 -8.54
N THR A 45 -13.60 -7.62 -7.64
CA THR A 45 -13.20 -6.30 -7.10
C THR A 45 -11.88 -6.38 -6.34
N PHE A 46 -11.66 -7.46 -5.59
CA PHE A 46 -10.43 -7.66 -4.82
C PHE A 46 -9.20 -7.82 -5.73
N ARG A 47 -9.31 -8.62 -6.80
CA ARG A 47 -8.22 -8.78 -7.79
C ARG A 47 -7.95 -7.49 -8.56
N PHE A 48 -8.99 -6.72 -8.89
CA PHE A 48 -8.85 -5.39 -9.50
C PHE A 48 -8.04 -4.46 -8.59
N LEU A 49 -8.42 -4.34 -7.30
CA LEU A 49 -7.71 -3.50 -6.34
C LEU A 49 -6.27 -3.98 -6.10
N SER A 50 -6.07 -5.30 -6.04
CA SER A 50 -4.73 -5.92 -5.92
C SER A 50 -3.83 -5.56 -7.10
N SER A 51 -4.40 -5.53 -8.31
CA SER A 51 -3.69 -5.14 -9.53
C SER A 51 -3.34 -3.65 -9.52
N MET A 52 -4.20 -2.78 -8.97
CA MET A 52 -3.85 -1.38 -8.76
C MET A 52 -2.66 -1.21 -7.81
N PHE A 53 -2.59 -2.01 -6.74
CA PHE A 53 -1.46 -2.00 -5.81
C PHE A 53 -0.16 -2.46 -6.49
N LEU A 54 -0.25 -3.49 -7.34
CA LEU A 54 0.87 -3.95 -8.17
C LEU A 54 1.36 -2.83 -9.11
N SER A 55 0.45 -2.16 -9.82
CA SER A 55 0.78 -1.02 -10.69
C SER A 55 1.41 0.14 -9.91
N PHE A 56 0.94 0.40 -8.70
CA PHE A 56 1.53 1.42 -7.83
C PHE A 56 2.99 1.10 -7.48
N GLY A 57 3.33 -0.18 -7.26
CA GLY A 57 4.71 -0.60 -7.05
C GLY A 57 5.64 -0.24 -8.23
N PHE A 58 5.20 -0.46 -9.47
CA PHE A 58 5.97 -0.05 -10.66
C PHE A 58 6.06 1.47 -10.79
N LEU A 59 4.99 2.20 -10.47
CA LEU A 59 5.02 3.66 -10.44
C LEU A 59 6.07 4.18 -9.45
N LEU A 60 6.16 3.58 -8.26
CA LEU A 60 7.18 3.96 -7.26
C LEU A 60 8.60 3.71 -7.76
N ILE A 61 8.85 2.60 -8.48
CA ILE A 61 10.16 2.35 -9.12
C ILE A 61 10.49 3.46 -10.11
N TRP A 62 9.52 3.83 -10.95
CA TRP A 62 9.71 4.92 -11.92
C TRP A 62 10.04 6.25 -11.20
N ILE A 63 9.32 6.57 -10.12
CA ILE A 63 9.57 7.76 -9.29
C ILE A 63 10.98 7.75 -8.69
N ILE A 64 11.48 6.61 -8.23
CA ILE A 64 12.84 6.48 -7.67
C ILE A 64 13.91 6.88 -8.69
N PHE A 65 13.74 6.48 -9.96
CA PHE A 65 14.66 6.82 -11.04
C PHE A 65 14.58 8.28 -11.50
N HIS A 66 13.44 8.94 -11.30
CA HIS A 66 13.19 10.33 -11.71
C HIS A 66 13.06 11.28 -10.51
N ILE A 67 13.55 10.89 -9.34
CA ILE A 67 13.26 11.55 -8.05
C ILE A 67 13.63 13.05 -8.02
N GLN A 68 14.60 13.45 -8.84
CA GLN A 68 15.06 14.84 -8.97
C GLN A 68 14.06 15.72 -9.72
N GLU A 69 13.27 15.13 -10.62
CA GLU A 69 12.25 15.80 -11.44
C GLU A 69 10.88 15.83 -10.75
N VAL A 70 10.59 14.85 -9.89
CA VAL A 70 9.34 14.74 -9.12
C VAL A 70 9.55 15.15 -7.66
N THR A 71 9.61 16.46 -7.39
CA THR A 71 9.67 17.03 -6.03
C THR A 71 8.30 17.06 -5.36
N ASP A 72 7.38 17.89 -5.84
CA ASP A 72 6.09 18.12 -5.17
C ASP A 72 5.16 16.91 -5.24
N GLN A 73 5.34 16.07 -6.26
CA GLN A 73 4.58 14.84 -6.48
C GLN A 73 4.83 13.82 -5.36
N LEU A 74 5.95 13.90 -4.64
CA LEU A 74 6.25 13.00 -3.52
C LEU A 74 5.37 13.24 -2.30
N TYR A 75 4.84 14.46 -2.11
CA TYR A 75 3.82 14.69 -1.09
C TYR A 75 2.55 13.89 -1.40
N PHE A 76 2.14 13.83 -2.68
CA PHE A 76 1.01 13.01 -3.10
C PHE A 76 1.28 11.52 -2.92
N VAL A 77 2.51 11.05 -3.14
CA VAL A 77 2.90 9.66 -2.81
C VAL A 77 2.70 9.37 -1.32
N GLY A 78 3.14 10.28 -0.44
CA GLY A 78 2.93 10.16 1.00
C GLY A 78 1.44 10.14 1.39
N ILE A 79 0.61 10.95 0.74
CA ILE A 79 -0.86 10.93 0.93
C ILE A 79 -1.46 9.60 0.48
N ILE A 80 -1.07 9.06 -0.68
CA ILE A 80 -1.56 7.77 -1.20
C ILE A 80 -1.22 6.65 -0.21
N ILE A 81 0.02 6.58 0.27
CA ILE A 81 0.48 5.57 1.23
C ILE A 81 -0.31 5.70 2.55
N SER A 82 -0.45 6.92 3.07
CA SER A 82 -1.20 7.16 4.31
C SER A 82 -2.69 6.78 4.17
N SER A 83 -3.27 7.04 2.99
CA SER A 83 -4.68 6.74 2.70
C SER A 83 -4.98 5.25 2.73
N ALA A 84 -4.01 4.38 2.39
CA ALA A 84 -4.16 2.94 2.55
C ALA A 84 -4.39 2.55 4.02
N GLY A 85 -3.58 3.11 4.92
CA GLY A 85 -3.73 2.91 6.37
C GLY A 85 -5.00 3.54 6.93
N LEU A 86 -5.41 4.71 6.43
CA LEU A 86 -6.70 5.31 6.79
C LEU A 86 -7.88 4.43 6.35
N GLY A 87 -7.80 3.76 5.20
CA GLY A 87 -8.80 2.79 4.77
C GLY A 87 -8.93 1.62 5.75
N ARG A 88 -7.81 1.11 6.27
CA ARG A 88 -7.81 0.08 7.32
C ARG A 88 -8.35 0.59 8.65
N LEU A 89 -8.00 1.81 9.04
CA LEU A 89 -8.51 2.46 10.24
C LEU A 89 -10.03 2.60 10.16
N TYR A 90 -10.54 3.07 9.02
CA TYR A 90 -11.97 3.17 8.78
C TYR A 90 -12.65 1.80 8.82
N SER A 91 -12.07 0.77 8.21
CA SER A 91 -12.57 -0.60 8.32
C SER A 91 -12.64 -1.04 9.78
N ARG A 92 -11.55 -0.85 10.54
CA ARG A 92 -11.50 -1.20 11.96
C ARG A 92 -12.56 -0.51 12.80
N SER A 93 -12.83 0.77 12.54
CA SER A 93 -13.87 1.53 13.24
C SER A 93 -15.28 0.99 12.98
N ASN A 94 -15.52 0.36 11.82
CA ASN A 94 -16.85 -0.13 11.43
C ASN A 94 -17.08 -1.62 11.75
N VAL A 95 -16.07 -2.47 11.52
CA VAL A 95 -16.20 -3.94 11.65
C VAL A 95 -15.27 -4.56 12.69
N GLY A 96 -14.46 -3.75 13.38
CA GLY A 96 -13.53 -4.20 14.41
C GLY A 96 -12.15 -4.60 13.87
N SER A 97 -11.27 -5.04 14.78
CA SER A 97 -9.89 -5.40 14.41
C SER A 97 -9.85 -6.65 13.54
N ALA A 98 -9.05 -6.60 12.46
CA ALA A 98 -8.71 -7.76 11.63
C ALA A 98 -7.52 -8.56 12.18
N GLY A 99 -7.17 -8.34 13.45
CA GLY A 99 -6.05 -8.97 14.15
C GLY A 99 -4.84 -8.05 14.29
N ALA A 100 -3.99 -8.35 15.29
CA ALA A 100 -2.83 -7.53 15.65
C ALA A 100 -1.86 -7.27 14.49
N TYR A 101 -1.71 -8.24 13.58
CA TYR A 101 -0.88 -8.09 12.38
C TYR A 101 -1.39 -6.98 11.46
N GLN A 102 -2.70 -6.96 11.18
CA GLN A 102 -3.31 -5.93 10.32
C GLN A 102 -3.33 -4.55 10.99
N ASP A 103 -3.50 -4.52 12.31
CA ASP A 103 -3.40 -3.29 13.10
C ASP A 103 -1.98 -2.70 13.07
N CYS A 104 -0.94 -3.54 13.12
CA CYS A 104 0.44 -3.11 12.99
C CYS A 104 0.73 -2.55 11.59
N ILE A 105 0.28 -3.26 10.54
CA ILE A 105 0.41 -2.78 9.15
C ILE A 105 -0.27 -1.43 8.96
N MET A 106 -1.47 -1.24 9.50
CA MET A 106 -2.20 0.02 9.42
C MET A 106 -1.38 1.19 9.97
N LEU A 107 -0.81 1.04 11.18
CA LEU A 107 0.03 2.07 11.78
C LEU A 107 1.29 2.32 10.96
N LEU A 108 1.90 1.26 10.42
CA LEU A 108 3.07 1.33 9.57
C LEU A 108 2.76 2.08 8.26
N GLU A 109 1.62 1.81 7.59
CA GLU A 109 1.20 2.50 6.37
C GLU A 109 1.03 4.01 6.62
N ILE A 110 0.35 4.40 7.71
CA ILE A 110 0.19 5.82 8.09
C ILE A 110 1.54 6.46 8.39
N ALA A 111 2.36 5.81 9.23
CA ALA A 111 3.67 6.32 9.62
C ALA A 111 4.60 6.46 8.41
N LEU A 112 4.64 5.48 7.50
CA LEU A 112 5.45 5.55 6.30
C LEU A 112 5.04 6.71 5.39
N GLY A 113 3.74 6.91 5.16
CA GLY A 113 3.27 8.02 4.34
C GLY A 113 3.65 9.38 4.94
N ILE A 114 3.52 9.53 6.26
CA ILE A 114 3.99 10.72 6.98
C ILE A 114 5.51 10.88 6.88
N CYS A 115 6.28 9.80 7.05
CA CYS A 115 7.73 9.83 6.90
C CYS A 115 8.15 10.27 5.50
N VAL A 116 7.49 9.81 4.42
CA VAL A 116 7.77 10.28 3.05
C VAL A 116 7.60 11.79 2.96
N MET A 117 6.48 12.32 3.47
CA MET A 117 6.21 13.77 3.42
C MET A 117 7.22 14.57 4.23
N LEU A 118 7.59 14.11 5.43
CA LEU A 118 8.59 14.77 6.27
C LEU A 118 9.99 14.73 5.64
N LEU A 119 10.41 13.56 5.12
CA LEU A 119 11.71 13.42 4.46
C LEU A 119 11.79 14.29 3.20
N GLN A 120 10.69 14.45 2.46
CA GLN A 120 10.60 15.36 1.32
C GLN A 120 10.67 16.84 1.75
N TYR A 121 10.06 17.21 2.87
CA TYR A 121 10.14 18.58 3.39
C TYR A 121 11.56 19.00 3.78
N PHE A 122 12.35 18.06 4.30
CA PHE A 122 13.74 18.30 4.68
C PHE A 122 14.76 18.02 3.56
N ARG A 123 14.30 17.61 2.36
CA ARG A 123 15.15 17.29 1.22
C ARG A 123 15.72 18.55 0.58
#